data_AF-A0A6J4JUA0-F1
#
_entry.id   AF-A0A6J4JUA0-F1
#
_cell.length_a   1.000
_cell.length_b   1.000
_cell.length_c   1.000
_cell.angle_alpha   90.00
_cell.angle_beta   90.00
_cell.angle_gamma   90.00
#
_symmetry.space_group_name_H-M   'P 1'
#
loop_
_entity.id
_entity.type
_entity.pdbx_description
1 polymer ?
#
loop_
_entity_poly.entity_id
_entity_poly.type
_entity_poly.pdbx_seq_one_letter_code
_entity_poly.pdbx_strand_id
1 'polypeptide(L)'
;YDEAQVLQLRFIRRAQALGLTLAEIGRLMELARDVRCNELRAALDDLFARKIREHELKIAALKTLQHSLQPEDHACACQAFVPDCACLPLADVTA
;
A
#
# COMPACT_ATOMS: atom_id res chain seq x y z
N TYR A 1 13.13 17.92 24.52
CA TYR A 1 12.92 16.49 24.25
C TYR A 1 13.98 15.71 24.98
N ASP A 2 13.59 14.66 25.70
CA ASP A 2 14.55 13.73 26.32
C ASP A 2 14.95 12.60 25.33
N GLU A 3 15.93 11.78 25.72
CA GLU A 3 16.40 10.63 24.95
C GLU A 3 15.27 9.65 24.60
N ALA A 4 14.33 9.42 25.52
CA ALA A 4 13.22 8.50 25.33
C ALA A 4 12.26 8.99 24.22
N GLN A 5 11.95 10.28 24.21
CA GLN A 5 11.13 10.92 23.17
C GLN A 5 11.82 10.88 21.81
N VAL A 6 13.15 11.00 21.75
CA VAL A 6 13.91 10.87 20.49
C VAL A 6 13.84 9.42 19.97
N LEU A 7 13.98 8.42 20.83
CA LEU A 7 13.85 7.01 20.46
C LEU A 7 12.45 6.68 19.95
N GLN A 8 11.42 7.22 20.60
CA GLN A 8 10.02 7.10 20.19
C GLN A 8 9.79 7.70 18.79
N LEU A 9 10.31 8.89 18.51
CA LEU A 9 10.22 9.49 17.17
C LEU A 9 10.95 8.66 16.11
N ARG A 10 12.12 8.09 16.43
CA ARG A 10 12.83 7.17 15.52
C ARG A 10 12.05 5.89 15.27
N PHE A 11 11.30 5.38 16.24
CA PHE A 11 10.40 4.24 16.04
C PHE A 11 9.27 4.60 15.07
N ILE A 12 8.57 5.72 15.31
CA ILE A 12 7.47 6.18 14.46
C ILE A 12 7.95 6.37 13.01
N ARG A 13 9.09 7.04 12.80
CA ARG A 13 9.64 7.26 11.44
C ARG A 13 9.95 5.96 10.70
N ARG A 14 10.51 4.96 11.39
CA ARG A 14 10.78 3.64 10.79
C ARG A 14 9.48 2.93 10.41
N ALA A 15 8.48 2.97 11.27
CA ALA A 15 7.17 2.38 11.00
C ALA A 15 6.46 3.05 9.82
N GLN A 16 6.52 4.39 9.72
CA GLN A 16 5.98 5.13 8.58
C GLN A 16 6.67 4.76 7.26
N ALA A 17 8.00 4.60 7.28
CA ALA A 17 8.75 4.18 6.09
C ALA A 17 8.36 2.77 5.59
N LEU A 18 7.83 1.92 6.48
CA LEU A 18 7.30 0.60 6.17
C LEU A 18 5.83 0.63 5.73
N GLY A 19 5.22 1.80 5.57
CA GLY A 19 3.84 1.93 5.12
C GLY A 19 2.78 1.72 6.21
N LEU A 20 3.18 1.77 7.49
CA LEU A 20 2.22 1.72 8.59
C LEU A 20 1.53 3.08 8.75
N THR A 21 0.22 3.04 8.93
CA THR A 21 -0.61 4.20 9.23
C THR A 21 -0.39 4.68 10.66
N LEU A 22 -0.69 5.95 10.93
CA LEU A 22 -0.61 6.50 12.29
C LEU A 22 -1.47 5.72 13.29
N ALA A 23 -2.61 5.19 12.85
CA ALA A 23 -3.48 4.35 13.69
C ALA A 23 -2.85 3.00 14.03
N GLU A 24 -2.16 2.35 13.08
CA GLU A 24 -1.41 1.11 13.34
C GLU A 24 -0.22 1.34 14.28
N ILE A 25 0.48 2.46 14.09
CA ILE A 25 1.60 2.85 14.95
C ILE A 25 1.12 3.13 16.37
N GLY A 26 0.01 3.86 16.52
CA GLY A 26 -0.60 4.13 17.83
C GLY A 26 -0.94 2.84 18.59
N ARG A 27 -1.60 1.88 17.91
CA ARG A 27 -1.92 0.57 18.50
C ARG A 27 -0.67 -0.22 18.90
N LEU A 28 0.38 -0.22 18.08
CA LEU A 28 1.64 -0.88 18.44
C LEU A 28 2.30 -0.25 19.67
N MET A 29 2.24 1.08 19.78
CA MET A 29 2.81 1.79 20.92
C MET A 29 1.99 1.59 22.19
N GLU A 30 0.67 1.50 22.08
CA GLU A 30 -0.21 1.09 23.18
C GLU A 30 0.13 -0.32 23.64
N LEU A 31 0.16 -1.27 22.70
CA LEU A 31 0.49 -2.66 22.99
C LEU A 31 1.85 -2.79 23.67
N ALA A 32 2.87 -2.08 23.17
CA ALA A 32 4.22 -2.09 23.72
C ALA A 32 4.33 -1.60 25.17
N ARG A 33 3.33 -0.88 25.71
CA ARG A 33 3.29 -0.49 27.12
C ARG A 33 2.85 -1.62 28.04
N ASP A 34 2.02 -2.53 27.53
CA ASP A 34 1.28 -3.49 28.35
C ASP A 34 1.76 -4.93 28.18
N VAL A 35 2.55 -5.22 27.14
CA VAL A 35 2.95 -6.59 26.79
C VAL A 35 4.46 -6.81 26.82
N ARG A 36 4.84 -8.09 26.94
CA ARG A 36 6.25 -8.50 26.84
C ARG A 36 6.72 -8.49 25.39
N CYS A 37 8.03 -8.38 25.19
CA CYS A 37 8.67 -8.28 23.87
C CYS A 37 8.26 -9.41 22.89
N ASN A 38 8.04 -10.63 23.39
CA ASN A 38 7.59 -11.77 22.59
C ASN A 38 6.16 -11.60 22.05
N GLU A 39 5.25 -11.05 22.85
CA GLU A 39 3.86 -10.78 22.46
C GLU A 39 3.79 -9.61 21.46
N LEU A 40 4.60 -8.57 21.67
CA LEU A 40 4.74 -7.48 20.72
C LEU A 40 5.29 -7.96 19.37
N ARG A 41 6.24 -8.91 19.38
CA ARG A 41 6.80 -9.48 18.15
C ARG A 41 5.75 -10.23 17.34
N ALA A 42 4.91 -11.05 17.98
CA ALA A 42 3.82 -11.75 17.29
C ALA A 42 2.85 -10.77 16.63
N ALA A 43 2.48 -9.68 17.33
CA ALA A 43 1.62 -8.64 16.76
C ALA A 43 2.26 -7.91 15.57
N LEU A 44 3.58 -7.70 15.60
CA LEU A 44 4.33 -7.13 14.48
C LEU A 44 4.39 -8.08 13.29
N ASP A 45 4.60 -9.39 13.51
CA ASP A 45 4.64 -10.40 12.45
C ASP A 45 3.31 -10.45 11.69
N ASP A 46 2.18 -10.47 12.42
CA ASP A 46 0.84 -10.44 11.83
C ASP A 46 0.56 -9.16 11.04
N LEU A 47 1.01 -8.01 11.58
CA LEU A 47 0.87 -6.73 10.91
C LEU A 47 1.69 -6.68 9.61
N PHE A 48 2.94 -7.13 9.65
CA PHE A 48 3.81 -7.14 8.47
C PHE A 48 3.32 -8.13 7.42
N ALA A 49 2.86 -9.32 7.81
CA ALA A 49 2.27 -10.27 6.87
C ALA A 49 1.07 -9.66 6.12
N ARG A 50 0.23 -8.89 6.82
CA ARG A 50 -0.90 -8.20 6.21
C ARG A 50 -0.47 -7.04 5.30
N LYS A 51 0.54 -6.25 5.71
CA LYS A 51 1.11 -5.19 4.86
C LYS A 51 1.74 -5.72 3.59
N ILE A 52 2.47 -6.83 3.66
CA ILE A 52 3.03 -7.50 2.48
C ILE A 52 1.92 -7.85 1.50
N ARG A 53 0.83 -8.49 1.98
CA ARG A 53 -0.33 -8.81 1.12
C ARG A 53 -0.99 -7.56 0.51
N GLU A 54 -1.20 -6.51 1.29
CA GLU A 54 -1.74 -5.23 0.79
C GLU A 54 -0.85 -4.64 -0.33
N HIS A 55 0.46 -4.69 -0.15
CA HIS A 55 1.42 -4.21 -1.15
C HIS A 55 1.45 -5.09 -2.40
N GLU A 56 1.41 -6.42 -2.26
CA GLU A 56 1.35 -7.35 -3.38
C GLU A 56 0.10 -7.13 -4.24
N LEU A 57 -1.07 -6.96 -3.61
CA LEU A 57 -2.31 -6.63 -4.30
C LEU A 57 -2.20 -5.29 -5.06
N LYS A 58 -1.61 -4.28 -4.42
CA LYS A 58 -1.43 -2.97 -5.05
C LYS A 58 -0.44 -3.04 -6.22
N ILE A 59 0.65 -3.79 -6.09
CA ILE A 59 1.60 -4.04 -7.17
C ILE A 59 0.92 -4.75 -8.33
N ALA A 60 0.12 -5.78 -8.07
CA ALA A 60 -0.62 -6.48 -9.11
C ALA A 60 -1.56 -5.54 -9.87
N ALA A 61 -2.37 -4.75 -9.15
CA ALA A 61 -3.26 -3.76 -9.75
C ALA A 61 -2.50 -2.70 -10.58
N LEU A 62 -1.39 -2.19 -10.07
CA LEU A 62 -0.55 -1.23 -10.79
C LEU A 62 0.09 -1.84 -12.05
N LYS A 63 0.49 -3.11 -12.01
CA LYS A 63 1.00 -3.84 -13.18
C LYS A 63 -0.10 -4.03 -14.24
N THR A 64 -1.31 -4.41 -13.83
CA THR A 64 -2.45 -4.51 -14.75
C THR A 64 -2.75 -3.17 -15.42
N LEU A 65 -2.78 -2.08 -14.65
CA LEU A 65 -2.97 -0.74 -15.20
C LEU A 65 -1.84 -0.37 -16.17
N GLN A 66 -0.58 -0.61 -15.78
CA GLN A 66 0.58 -0.36 -16.65
C GLN A 66 0.48 -1.14 -17.97
N HIS A 67 0.03 -2.38 -17.93
CA HIS A 67 -0.18 -3.20 -19.12
C HIS A 67 -1.28 -2.62 -20.00
N SER A 68 -2.43 -2.24 -19.43
CA SER A 68 -3.52 -1.61 -20.19
C SER A 68 -3.13 -0.31 -20.90
N LEU A 69 -2.04 0.35 -20.45
CA LEU A 69 -1.51 1.57 -21.06
C LEU A 69 -0.49 1.28 -22.20
N GLN A 70 -0.11 0.02 -22.45
CA GLN A 70 0.86 -0.31 -23.50
C GLN A 70 0.21 -0.14 -24.89
N PRO A 71 0.89 0.51 -25.86
CA PRO A 71 0.34 0.76 -27.20
C PRO A 71 -0.04 -0.51 -27.97
N GLU A 72 0.65 -1.61 -27.67
CA GLU A 72 0.47 -2.92 -28.29
C GLU A 72 -0.85 -3.61 -27.90
N ASP A 73 -1.48 -3.18 -26.80
CA ASP A 73 -2.84 -3.61 -26.42
C ASP A 73 -3.93 -2.70 -27.02
N HIS A 74 -3.55 -1.58 -27.66
CA HIS A 74 -4.47 -0.62 -28.27
C HIS A 74 -4.58 -0.84 -29.78
N ALA A 75 -5.31 -1.87 -30.20
CA ALA A 75 -5.66 -2.06 -31.60
C ALA A 75 -6.85 -1.14 -31.99
N CYS A 76 -6.61 0.16 -32.15
CA CYS A 76 -7.63 1.06 -32.71
C CYS A 76 -7.46 1.27 -34.22
N ALA A 77 -8.48 0.91 -35.00
CA ALA A 77 -8.58 1.20 -36.44
C ALA A 77 -9.41 2.46 -36.75
N CYS A 78 -9.63 3.31 -35.74
CA CYS A 78 -10.40 4.53 -35.83
C CYS A 78 -9.71 5.61 -36.69
N GLN A 79 -10.43 6.20 -37.64
CA GLN A 79 -9.92 7.31 -38.47
C GLN A 79 -10.04 8.68 -37.79
N ALA A 80 -10.86 8.79 -36.74
CA ALA A 80 -11.03 9.97 -35.90
C ALA A 80 -11.44 9.57 -34.48
N PHE A 81 -11.05 10.36 -33.47
CA PHE A 81 -11.44 10.14 -32.08
C PHE A 81 -12.93 10.45 -31.89
N VAL A 82 -13.75 9.40 -31.82
CA VAL A 82 -15.17 9.49 -31.44
C VAL A 82 -15.32 9.08 -29.96
N PRO A 83 -16.30 9.62 -29.21
CA PRO A 83 -16.47 9.31 -27.79
C PRO A 83 -16.65 7.82 -27.46
N ASP A 84 -17.20 7.04 -28.40
CA ASP A 84 -17.39 5.59 -28.28
C ASP A 84 -16.23 4.78 -28.87
N CYS A 85 -15.08 5.42 -29.10
CA CYS A 85 -13.92 4.75 -29.67
C CYS A 85 -13.25 3.82 -28.67
N ALA A 86 -13.00 2.57 -29.07
CA ALA A 86 -12.16 1.58 -28.35
C ALA A 86 -10.66 1.96 -28.29
N CYS A 87 -10.32 3.22 -28.57
CA CYS A 87 -9.03 3.86 -28.42
C CYS A 87 -8.53 3.85 -26.96
N LEU A 88 -9.47 3.92 -26.00
CA LEU A 88 -9.21 3.89 -24.57
C LEU A 88 -9.49 2.47 -24.05
N PRO A 89 -8.60 1.91 -23.21
CA PRO A 89 -8.86 0.63 -22.57
C PRO A 89 -10.07 0.81 -21.66
N LEU A 90 -11.12 0.00 -21.87
CA LEU A 90 -12.25 -0.12 -20.97
C LEU A 90 -11.74 -0.80 -19.70
N ALA A 91 -11.06 -0.04 -18.84
CA ALA A 91 -10.83 -0.48 -17.48
C ALA A 91 -12.20 -0.50 -16.80
N ASP A 92 -12.68 -1.68 -16.42
CA ASP A 92 -13.94 -1.84 -15.70
C ASP A 92 -13.93 -0.95 -14.44
N VAL A 93 -14.52 0.24 -14.55
CA VAL A 93 -14.89 1.07 -13.41
C VAL A 93 -16.18 0.48 -12.85
N THR A 94 -16.05 -0.63 -12.14
CA THR A 94 -17.14 -1.13 -11.30
C THR A 94 -17.30 -0.17 -10.12
N ALA A 95 -18.41 0.56 -10.15
CA ALA A 95 -18.88 1.45 -9.09
C ALA A 95 -19.43 0.68 -7.89
#